data_AF-A0A7S4E634-F1
#
_entry.id   AF-A0A7S4E634-F1
#
_cell.length_a   1.000
_cell.length_b   1.000
_cell.length_c   1.000
_cell.angle_alpha   90.00
_cell.angle_beta   90.00
_cell.angle_gamma   90.00
#
_symmetry.space_group_name_H-M   'P 1'
#
loop_
_entity.id
_entity.type
_entity.pdbx_description
1 polymer ?
#
loop_
_entity_poly.entity_id
_entity_poly.type
_entity_poly.pdbx_seq_one_letter_code
_entity_poly.pdbx_strand_id
1 'polypeptide(L)'
;NLIPKLPSCQTTASAQHGCPSVKKTMGKDFAARHAVYVGAAVVLKLICGADDCVWLSPFLAKARGAAAKAKVAAKYVTTVVLITCIAAGLALGIRRIAAPAERRADEGIGTAAGVLLVLYALYTAREDGWFPCCPPDDEDDEEEEESAVADALTKISACCDCVADEEEPLLKTAEERRSERDILVVAFLGTMDDLVVYFSVAVSGKIPGVDLVIGTTLGAVALAFCVGSLLEFSERASACVAK
;
A
#
# COMPACT_ATOMS: atom_id res chain seq x y z
N ASN A 1 -6.24 -49.78 -10.99
CA ASN A 1 -4.84 -50.24 -11.17
C ASN A 1 -4.42 -50.22 -12.63
N LEU A 2 -4.32 -49.02 -13.22
CA LEU A 2 -3.77 -48.81 -14.56
C LEU A 2 -2.87 -47.57 -14.47
N ILE A 3 -1.60 -47.78 -14.14
CA ILE A 3 -0.57 -46.74 -14.18
C ILE A 3 0.00 -46.76 -15.61
N PRO A 4 -0.17 -45.70 -16.41
CA PRO A 4 0.43 -45.65 -17.74
C PRO A 4 1.96 -45.57 -17.62
N LYS A 5 2.65 -46.53 -18.25
CA LYS A 5 4.11 -46.53 -18.39
C LYS A 5 4.54 -45.29 -19.16
N LEU A 6 5.33 -44.43 -18.51
CA LEU A 6 6.02 -43.32 -19.18
C LEU A 6 7.11 -43.86 -20.11
N PRO A 7 7.30 -43.27 -21.30
CA PRO A 7 8.31 -43.70 -22.26
C PRO A 7 9.73 -43.45 -21.73
N SER A 8 10.58 -44.47 -21.81
CA SER A 8 12.00 -44.37 -21.44
C SER A 8 12.71 -43.44 -22.43
N CYS A 9 13.34 -42.39 -21.92
CA CYS A 9 14.20 -41.50 -22.68
C CYS A 9 15.47 -42.28 -23.09
N GLN A 10 15.59 -42.61 -24.38
CA GLN A 10 16.80 -43.21 -24.93
C GLN A 10 17.86 -42.12 -25.15
N THR A 11 18.98 -42.28 -24.47
CA THR A 11 20.17 -41.43 -24.53
C THR A 11 20.93 -41.72 -25.83
N THR A 12 20.60 -41.06 -26.93
CA THR A 12 21.45 -41.11 -28.15
C THR A 12 22.57 -40.08 -28.04
N ALA A 13 23.75 -40.56 -27.67
CA ALA A 13 25.01 -39.85 -27.81
C ALA A 13 25.42 -39.81 -29.29
N SER A 14 25.23 -38.68 -29.96
CA SER A 14 25.88 -38.42 -31.25
C SER A 14 25.97 -36.94 -31.60
N ALA A 15 27.15 -36.58 -32.09
CA ALA A 15 27.50 -35.40 -32.88
C ALA A 15 27.53 -34.03 -32.18
N GLN A 16 28.68 -33.73 -31.58
CA GLN A 16 29.18 -32.37 -31.43
C GLN A 16 29.60 -31.81 -32.79
N HIS A 17 28.69 -31.18 -33.53
CA HIS A 17 29.06 -30.28 -34.63
C HIS A 17 28.36 -28.92 -34.45
N GLY A 18 29.19 -27.88 -34.43
CA GLY A 18 28.93 -26.46 -34.21
C GLY A 18 27.50 -25.97 -34.34
N CYS A 19 26.88 -25.66 -33.20
CA CYS A 19 25.64 -24.89 -33.14
C CYS A 19 25.99 -23.38 -33.21
N PRO A 20 25.67 -22.68 -34.31
CA PRO A 20 26.02 -21.28 -34.46
C PRO A 20 25.13 -20.40 -33.56
N SER A 21 25.76 -19.57 -32.72
CA SER A 21 25.24 -18.29 -32.23
C SER A 21 23.78 -18.20 -31.76
N VAL A 22 23.35 -19.08 -30.83
CA VAL A 22 22.07 -18.94 -30.10
C VAL A 22 22.09 -17.77 -29.08
N LYS A 23 23.25 -17.14 -28.83
CA LYS A 23 23.40 -16.13 -27.76
C LYS A 23 22.76 -14.75 -28.04
N LYS A 24 22.39 -14.42 -29.29
CA LYS A 24 21.88 -13.06 -29.63
C LYS A 24 20.35 -12.92 -29.64
N THR A 25 19.58 -14.00 -29.76
CA THR A 25 18.11 -13.93 -29.78
C THR A 25 17.50 -13.89 -28.37
N MET A 26 18.19 -14.47 -27.38
CA MET A 26 17.68 -14.60 -26.01
C MET A 26 17.43 -13.25 -25.29
N GLY A 27 18.18 -12.20 -25.64
CA GLY A 27 18.05 -10.89 -24.99
C GLY A 27 16.83 -10.06 -25.40
N LYS A 28 16.37 -10.18 -26.66
CA LYS A 28 15.22 -9.39 -27.16
C LYS A 28 13.91 -9.88 -26.57
N ASP A 29 13.74 -11.19 -26.46
CA ASP A 29 12.54 -11.81 -25.90
C ASP A 29 12.39 -11.52 -24.40
N PHE A 30 13.51 -11.38 -23.69
CA PHE A 30 13.53 -11.01 -22.28
C PHE A 30 13.03 -9.57 -22.07
N ALA A 31 13.60 -8.60 -22.78
CA ALA A 31 13.20 -7.19 -22.66
C ALA A 31 11.73 -6.97 -23.03
N ALA A 32 11.24 -7.64 -24.08
CA ALA A 32 9.83 -7.55 -24.47
C ALA A 32 8.89 -8.07 -23.38
N ARG A 33 9.23 -9.18 -22.71
CA ARG A 33 8.44 -9.73 -21.59
C ARG A 33 8.40 -8.77 -20.40
N HIS A 34 9.54 -8.20 -20.01
CA HIS A 34 9.60 -7.20 -18.94
C HIS A 34 8.74 -5.98 -19.25
N ALA A 35 8.82 -5.45 -20.48
CA ALA A 35 8.00 -4.33 -20.90
C ALA A 35 6.49 -4.63 -20.80
N VAL A 36 6.06 -5.85 -21.17
CA VAL A 36 4.66 -6.28 -21.03
C VAL A 36 4.24 -6.36 -19.56
N TYR A 37 5.07 -6.92 -18.68
CA TYR A 37 4.75 -7.03 -17.26
C TYR A 37 4.70 -5.68 -16.56
N VAL A 38 5.68 -4.80 -16.83
CA VAL A 38 5.68 -3.43 -16.32
C VAL A 38 4.46 -2.67 -16.84
N GLY A 39 4.14 -2.79 -18.13
CA GLY A 39 2.95 -2.16 -18.72
C GLY A 39 1.65 -2.66 -18.08
N ALA A 40 1.52 -3.96 -17.84
CA ALA A 40 0.37 -4.53 -17.15
C ALA A 40 0.24 -4.00 -15.71
N ALA A 41 1.35 -3.88 -14.98
CA ALA A 41 1.37 -3.32 -13.63
C ALA A 41 1.05 -1.81 -13.59
N VAL A 42 1.46 -1.04 -14.61
CA VAL A 42 1.04 0.36 -14.78
C VAL A 42 -0.48 0.44 -14.96
N VAL A 43 -1.03 -0.35 -15.88
CA VAL A 43 -2.49 -0.36 -16.14
C VAL A 43 -3.25 -0.80 -14.90
N LEU A 44 -2.76 -1.82 -14.19
CA LEU A 44 -3.33 -2.27 -12.93
C LEU A 44 -3.40 -1.12 -11.92
N LYS A 45 -2.30 -0.38 -11.71
CA LYS A 45 -2.28 0.78 -10.81
C LYS A 45 -3.25 1.88 -11.23
N LEU A 46 -3.40 2.14 -12.53
CA LEU A 46 -4.32 3.18 -13.02
C LEU A 46 -5.79 2.79 -12.84
N ILE A 47 -6.11 1.50 -12.95
CA ILE A 47 -7.48 1.00 -12.74
C ILE A 47 -7.81 0.96 -11.25
N CYS A 48 -6.89 0.43 -10.43
CA CYS A 48 -7.12 0.28 -8.99
C CYS A 48 -7.00 1.61 -8.25
N GLY A 49 -6.04 2.48 -8.60
CA GLY A 49 -5.87 3.81 -8.01
C GLY A 49 -6.83 4.89 -8.54
N ALA A 50 -7.97 4.53 -9.11
CA ALA A 50 -8.93 5.55 -9.51
C ALA A 50 -9.47 6.35 -8.30
N ASP A 51 -9.60 5.68 -7.16
CA ASP A 51 -10.00 6.28 -5.88
C ASP A 51 -8.90 7.15 -5.27
N ASP A 52 -7.61 6.81 -5.47
CA ASP A 52 -6.48 7.67 -5.08
C ASP A 52 -6.61 9.08 -5.66
N CYS A 53 -7.24 9.24 -6.84
CA CYS A 53 -7.47 10.56 -7.41
C CYS A 53 -8.38 11.42 -6.51
N VAL A 54 -9.39 10.79 -5.90
CA VAL A 54 -10.31 11.45 -4.95
C VAL A 54 -9.54 11.81 -3.68
N TRP A 55 -8.76 10.87 -3.13
CA TRP A 55 -8.01 11.07 -1.90
C TRP A 55 -6.86 12.06 -2.03
N LEU A 56 -6.17 12.09 -3.18
CA LEU A 56 -5.02 12.96 -3.44
C LEU A 56 -5.45 14.40 -3.76
N SER A 57 -6.64 14.58 -4.35
CA SER A 57 -7.14 15.88 -4.79
C SER A 57 -7.17 16.97 -3.71
N PRO A 58 -7.72 16.77 -2.48
CA PRO A 58 -7.76 17.84 -1.47
C PRO A 58 -6.35 18.27 -1.03
N PHE A 59 -5.40 17.35 -0.96
CA PHE A 59 -4.04 17.67 -0.55
C PHE A 59 -3.27 18.44 -1.62
N LEU A 60 -3.40 18.03 -2.89
CA LEU A 60 -2.82 18.78 -4.00
C LEU A 60 -3.46 20.15 -4.18
N ALA A 61 -4.77 20.29 -3.91
CA ALA A 61 -5.46 21.57 -3.94
C ALA A 61 -5.02 22.51 -2.80
N LYS A 62 -4.75 21.97 -1.59
CA LYS A 62 -4.25 22.75 -0.45
C LYS A 62 -2.79 23.19 -0.63
N ALA A 63 -1.98 22.43 -1.37
CA ALA A 63 -0.57 22.72 -1.61
C ALA A 63 -0.38 23.91 -2.58
N ARG A 64 0.06 25.06 -2.04
CA ARG A 64 0.33 26.26 -2.84
C ARG A 64 1.68 26.17 -3.54
N GLY A 65 1.65 26.25 -4.87
CA GLY A 65 2.84 26.27 -5.74
C GLY A 65 3.33 24.87 -6.16
N ALA A 66 4.01 24.82 -7.30
CA ALA A 66 4.45 23.57 -7.93
C ALA A 66 5.38 22.73 -7.03
N ALA A 67 6.27 23.37 -6.27
CA ALA A 67 7.18 22.67 -5.37
C ALA A 67 6.45 21.98 -4.20
N ALA A 68 5.40 22.59 -3.65
CA ALA A 68 4.61 21.97 -2.59
C ALA A 68 3.77 20.81 -3.14
N LYS A 69 3.13 21.00 -4.31
CA LYS A 69 2.41 19.94 -5.03
C LYS A 69 3.32 18.74 -5.34
N ALA A 70 4.55 18.99 -5.80
CA ALA A 70 5.55 17.95 -6.06
C ALA A 70 5.99 17.20 -4.78
N LYS A 71 6.15 17.89 -3.65
CA LYS A 71 6.44 17.25 -2.35
C LYS A 71 5.31 16.32 -1.91
N VAL A 72 4.06 16.76 -2.04
CA VAL A 72 2.87 15.94 -1.75
C VAL A 72 2.82 14.71 -2.65
N ALA A 73 3.00 14.88 -3.96
CA ALA A 73 3.05 13.78 -4.92
C ALA A 73 4.18 12.78 -4.60
N ALA A 74 5.37 13.28 -4.23
CA ALA A 74 6.51 12.43 -3.86
C ALA A 74 6.23 11.61 -2.59
N LYS A 75 5.58 12.19 -1.58
CA LYS A 75 5.14 11.46 -0.38
C LYS A 75 4.17 10.34 -0.75
N TYR A 76 3.15 10.63 -1.57
CA TYR A 76 2.20 9.63 -2.07
C TYR A 76 2.89 8.48 -2.82
N VAL A 77 3.75 8.79 -3.80
CA VAL A 77 4.47 7.75 -4.57
C VAL A 77 5.34 6.89 -3.64
N THR A 78 6.00 7.50 -2.65
CA THR A 78 6.81 6.76 -1.67
C THR A 78 5.97 5.77 -0.86
N THR A 79 4.77 6.17 -0.43
CA THR A 79 3.82 5.28 0.27
C THR A 79 3.39 4.11 -0.62
N VAL A 80 3.03 4.36 -1.88
CA VAL A 80 2.66 3.30 -2.84
C VAL A 80 3.81 2.31 -3.05
N VAL A 81 5.04 2.79 -3.21
CA VAL A 81 6.25 1.96 -3.35
C VAL A 81 6.43 1.07 -2.12
N LEU A 82 6.31 1.65 -0.92
CA LEU A 82 6.46 0.92 0.34
C LEU A 82 5.44 -0.22 0.46
N ILE A 83 4.16 0.08 0.21
CA ILE A 83 3.07 -0.90 0.27
C ILE A 83 3.26 -1.99 -0.78
N THR A 84 3.65 -1.63 -2.01
CA THR A 84 3.92 -2.63 -3.06
C THR A 84 5.09 -3.55 -2.68
N CYS A 85 6.15 -3.00 -2.08
CA CYS A 85 7.28 -3.78 -1.57
C CYS A 85 6.85 -4.73 -0.45
N ILE A 86 5.97 -4.30 0.46
CA ILE A 86 5.39 -5.15 1.51
C ILE A 86 4.58 -6.28 0.88
N ALA A 87 3.68 -5.99 -0.07
CA ALA A 87 2.91 -7.02 -0.79
C ALA A 87 3.82 -8.05 -1.47
N ALA A 88 4.82 -7.58 -2.21
CA ALA A 88 5.78 -8.45 -2.90
C ALA A 88 6.60 -9.29 -1.92
N GLY A 89 7.03 -8.70 -0.80
CA GLY A 89 7.75 -9.40 0.27
C GLY A 89 6.91 -10.50 0.93
N LEU A 90 5.66 -10.19 1.28
CA LEU A 90 4.71 -11.17 1.83
C LEU A 90 4.46 -12.32 0.85
N ALA A 91 4.23 -12.01 -0.42
CA ALA A 91 4.02 -13.03 -1.46
C ALA A 91 5.24 -13.94 -1.63
N LEU A 92 6.46 -13.38 -1.60
CA LEU A 92 7.70 -14.16 -1.62
C LEU A 92 7.86 -15.04 -0.38
N GLY A 93 7.52 -14.53 0.81
CA GLY A 93 7.52 -15.30 2.05
C GLY A 93 6.59 -16.50 1.98
N ILE A 94 5.35 -16.27 1.53
CA ILE A 94 4.35 -17.33 1.40
C ILE A 94 4.79 -18.39 0.39
N ARG A 95 5.34 -18.01 -0.75
CA ARG A 95 5.87 -18.99 -1.72
C ARG A 95 6.98 -19.87 -1.15
N ARG A 96 7.82 -19.33 -0.27
CA ARG A 96 8.89 -20.10 0.38
C ARG A 96 8.36 -21.06 1.43
N ILE A 97 7.27 -20.71 2.10
CA ILE A 97 6.68 -21.49 3.20
C ILE A 97 5.64 -22.50 2.69
N ALA A 98 4.84 -22.13 1.69
CA ALA A 98 3.64 -22.85 1.27
C ALA A 98 3.87 -23.96 0.24
N ALA A 99 5.09 -24.50 0.13
CA ALA A 99 5.43 -25.52 -0.86
C ALA A 99 4.56 -26.81 -0.83
N PRO A 100 3.69 -27.05 0.17
CA PRO A 100 2.55 -27.96 0.00
C PRO A 100 1.18 -27.47 0.50
N ALA A 101 0.99 -26.18 0.84
CA ALA A 101 -0.19 -25.71 1.59
C ALA A 101 -0.87 -24.44 1.00
N GLU A 102 -0.97 -24.33 -0.32
CA GLU A 102 -1.53 -23.16 -1.03
C GLU A 102 -2.89 -22.69 -0.48
N ARG A 103 -3.79 -23.61 -0.13
CA ARG A 103 -5.15 -23.24 0.32
C ARG A 103 -5.22 -22.53 1.67
N ARG A 104 -4.30 -22.83 2.59
CA ARG A 104 -4.32 -22.23 3.95
C ARG A 104 -3.65 -20.86 3.99
N ALA A 105 -2.77 -20.57 3.03
CA ALA A 105 -2.13 -19.28 2.94
C ALA A 105 -3.16 -18.21 2.64
N ASP A 106 -3.94 -18.36 1.56
CA ASP A 106 -4.92 -17.37 1.09
C ASP A 106 -5.94 -16.96 2.18
N GLU A 107 -6.45 -17.93 2.94
CA GLU A 107 -7.34 -17.68 4.09
C GLU A 107 -6.63 -16.89 5.21
N GLY A 108 -5.35 -17.21 5.47
CA GLY A 108 -4.53 -16.55 6.48
C GLY A 108 -4.22 -15.08 6.14
N ILE A 109 -3.89 -14.75 4.89
CA ILE A 109 -3.62 -13.34 4.52
C ILE A 109 -4.91 -12.53 4.51
N GLY A 110 -6.01 -13.09 3.98
CA GLY A 110 -7.30 -12.41 4.00
C GLY A 110 -7.73 -12.07 5.42
N THR A 111 -7.56 -13.02 6.35
CA THR A 111 -7.87 -12.82 7.77
C THR A 111 -6.95 -11.78 8.41
N ALA A 112 -5.64 -11.86 8.18
CA ALA A 112 -4.68 -10.91 8.74
C ALA A 112 -4.90 -9.47 8.21
N ALA A 113 -5.20 -9.31 6.92
CA ALA A 113 -5.53 -8.03 6.32
C ALA A 113 -6.84 -7.47 6.91
N GLY A 114 -7.87 -8.31 7.06
CA GLY A 114 -9.13 -7.93 7.70
C GLY A 114 -8.95 -7.49 9.16
N VAL A 115 -8.12 -8.20 9.93
CA VAL A 115 -7.81 -7.84 11.33
C VAL A 115 -7.07 -6.50 11.41
N LEU A 116 -6.07 -6.29 10.56
CA LEU A 116 -5.34 -5.01 10.50
C LEU A 116 -6.27 -3.84 10.12
N LEU A 117 -7.16 -4.05 9.15
CA LEU A 117 -8.19 -3.09 8.75
C LEU A 117 -9.12 -2.73 9.92
N VAL A 118 -9.60 -3.72 10.68
CA VAL A 118 -10.45 -3.49 11.86
C VAL A 118 -9.69 -2.76 12.95
N LEU A 119 -8.46 -3.15 13.26
CA LEU A 119 -7.63 -2.46 14.26
C LEU A 119 -7.37 -1.01 13.87
N TYR A 120 -7.14 -0.76 12.60
CA TYR A 120 -6.96 0.58 12.08
C TYR A 120 -8.25 1.41 12.15
N ALA A 121 -9.39 0.84 11.79
CA ALA A 121 -10.69 1.52 11.92
C ALA A 121 -10.99 1.88 13.39
N LEU A 122 -10.65 1.00 14.33
CA LEU A 122 -10.77 1.26 15.77
C LEU A 122 -9.81 2.38 16.23
N TYR A 123 -8.59 2.41 15.70
CA TYR A 123 -7.65 3.50 15.94
C TYR A 123 -8.20 4.85 15.46
N THR A 124 -8.72 4.91 14.23
CA THR A 124 -9.29 6.14 13.66
C THR A 124 -10.53 6.59 14.43
N ALA A 125 -11.44 5.66 14.75
CA ALA A 125 -12.62 5.98 15.56
C ALA A 125 -12.24 6.52 16.95
N ARG A 126 -11.11 6.07 17.53
CA ARG A 126 -10.57 6.63 18.76
C ARG A 126 -10.02 8.05 18.58
N GLU A 127 -9.24 8.32 17.54
CA GLU A 127 -8.72 9.68 17.28
C GLU A 127 -9.82 10.69 16.94
N ASP A 128 -10.87 10.26 16.24
CA ASP A 128 -12.00 11.11 15.86
C ASP A 128 -13.00 11.34 17.01
N GLY A 129 -12.74 10.76 18.19
CA GLY A 129 -13.61 10.92 19.37
C GLY A 129 -14.97 10.24 19.24
N TRP A 130 -15.11 9.24 18.35
CA TRP A 130 -16.36 8.47 18.21
C TRP A 130 -16.67 7.62 19.44
N PHE A 131 -15.63 7.26 20.20
CA PHE A 131 -15.80 6.70 21.52
C PHE A 131 -15.82 7.86 22.51
N PRO A 132 -17.00 8.26 23.03
CA PRO A 132 -17.04 9.24 24.11
C PRO A 132 -16.21 8.65 25.26
N CYS A 133 -15.16 9.38 25.68
CA CYS A 133 -14.56 9.13 26.98
C CYS A 133 -15.72 9.24 27.97
N CYS A 134 -16.09 8.13 28.62
CA CYS A 134 -17.00 8.24 29.75
C CYS A 134 -16.40 9.30 30.68
N PRO A 135 -17.18 10.32 31.09
CA PRO A 135 -16.69 11.21 32.13
C PRO A 135 -16.23 10.33 33.30
N PRO A 136 -15.09 10.65 33.95
CA PRO A 136 -14.66 9.89 35.11
C PRO A 136 -15.83 9.87 36.09
N ASP A 137 -16.38 8.68 36.31
CA ASP A 137 -17.32 8.48 37.41
C ASP A 137 -16.48 8.63 38.68
N ASP A 138 -16.58 9.80 39.30
CA ASP A 138 -15.98 10.15 40.60
C ASP A 138 -16.67 9.36 41.73
N GLU A 139 -16.73 8.04 41.64
CA GLU A 139 -17.22 7.19 42.71
C GLU A 139 -16.10 6.22 43.14
N ASP A 140 -15.44 6.65 44.21
CA ASP A 140 -14.75 5.81 45.19
C ASP A 140 -15.44 4.44 45.33
N ASP A 141 -14.72 3.34 45.15
CA ASP A 141 -14.77 2.19 46.06
C ASP A 141 -13.75 1.09 45.69
N GLU A 142 -13.21 0.51 46.75
CA GLU A 142 -11.98 -0.27 46.88
C GLU A 142 -12.08 -1.75 46.39
N GLU A 143 -10.90 -2.31 46.09
CA GLU A 143 -10.49 -3.73 46.20
C GLU A 143 -11.08 -4.83 45.26
N GLU A 144 -10.28 -5.34 44.30
CA GLU A 144 -9.63 -6.68 44.36
C GLU A 144 -8.97 -7.11 43.02
N GLU A 145 -7.80 -7.74 43.14
CA GLU A 145 -6.92 -8.22 42.06
C GLU A 145 -7.44 -9.48 41.33
N GLU A 146 -7.54 -9.44 39.99
CA GLU A 146 -7.02 -10.46 39.04
C GLU A 146 -7.54 -10.21 37.61
N SER A 147 -6.84 -9.40 36.81
CA SER A 147 -6.86 -9.50 35.34
C SER A 147 -5.73 -8.67 34.72
N ALA A 148 -4.51 -9.21 34.72
CA ALA A 148 -3.30 -8.54 34.21
C ALA A 148 -3.33 -8.21 32.69
N VAL A 149 -4.37 -8.65 31.96
CA VAL A 149 -4.56 -8.33 30.53
C VAL A 149 -5.55 -7.18 30.33
N ALA A 150 -6.47 -6.96 31.28
CA ALA A 150 -7.31 -5.76 31.31
C ALA A 150 -6.50 -4.53 31.73
N ASP A 151 -5.61 -4.65 32.72
CA ASP A 151 -4.79 -3.54 33.24
C ASP A 151 -3.80 -2.95 32.21
N ALA A 152 -3.36 -3.76 31.24
CA ALA A 152 -2.53 -3.30 30.13
C ALA A 152 -3.33 -2.44 29.13
N LEU A 153 -4.63 -2.70 28.95
CA LEU A 153 -5.52 -1.87 28.13
C LEU A 153 -5.97 -0.61 28.86
N THR A 154 -6.17 -0.66 30.19
CA THR A 154 -6.51 0.50 31.01
C THR A 154 -5.33 1.48 31.17
N LYS A 155 -4.08 1.00 31.27
CA LYS A 155 -2.88 1.88 31.26
C LYS A 155 -2.62 2.58 29.93
N ILE A 156 -3.05 1.99 28.81
CA ILE A 156 -3.02 2.63 27.49
C ILE A 156 -4.18 3.63 27.34
N SER A 157 -5.24 3.49 28.16
CA SER A 157 -6.35 4.44 28.23
C SER A 157 -6.03 5.67 29.10
N ALA A 158 -5.28 5.49 30.19
CA ALA A 158 -4.96 6.57 31.14
C ALA A 158 -3.79 7.50 30.70
N CYS A 159 -3.02 7.15 29.67
CA CYS A 159 -1.91 7.99 29.18
C CYS A 159 -2.34 9.11 28.19
N CYS A 160 -3.63 9.29 27.93
CA CYS A 160 -4.10 10.20 26.86
C CYS A 160 -4.60 11.57 27.32
N ASP A 161 -4.63 11.88 28.62
CA ASP A 161 -5.13 13.17 29.13
C ASP A 161 -4.08 13.92 29.97
N CYS A 162 -3.06 14.49 29.33
CA CYS A 162 -2.40 15.72 29.84
C CYS A 162 -1.47 16.38 28.81
N VAL A 163 -2.04 16.97 27.74
CA VAL A 163 -1.37 18.07 27.03
C VAL A 163 -2.37 19.19 26.76
N ALA A 164 -2.77 19.85 27.84
CA ALA A 164 -3.22 21.23 27.80
C ALA A 164 -2.15 22.05 28.53
N ASP A 165 -1.29 22.73 27.78
CA ASP A 165 -0.57 23.89 28.32
C ASP A 165 -0.16 24.87 27.21
N GLU A 166 -0.12 26.14 27.60
CA GLU A 166 -0.54 27.33 26.85
C GLU A 166 0.46 27.97 25.86
N GLU A 167 -0.13 28.59 24.83
CA GLU A 167 0.21 29.81 24.05
C GLU A 167 1.59 30.10 23.39
N GLU A 168 1.56 29.98 22.04
CA GLU A 168 2.04 30.86 20.93
C GLU A 168 3.34 31.70 21.02
N PRO A 169 4.24 31.57 20.02
CA PRO A 169 3.95 31.62 18.57
C PRO A 169 4.37 30.34 17.78
N LEU A 170 4.41 29.20 18.48
CA LEU A 170 4.77 27.89 17.93
C LEU A 170 3.61 27.15 17.24
N LEU A 171 2.37 27.67 17.34
CA LEU A 171 1.14 27.01 16.85
C LEU A 171 1.10 26.79 15.34
N LYS A 172 1.73 27.65 14.54
CA LYS A 172 1.79 27.45 13.08
C LYS A 172 2.45 26.14 12.67
N THR A 173 3.40 25.64 13.48
CA THR A 173 4.07 24.37 13.18
C THR A 173 3.27 23.15 13.64
N ALA A 174 2.42 23.28 14.66
CA ALA A 174 1.63 22.16 15.16
C ALA A 174 0.47 21.82 14.22
N GLU A 175 -0.21 22.84 13.70
CA GLU A 175 -1.32 22.68 12.76
C GLU A 175 -0.82 22.16 11.39
N GLU A 176 0.33 22.65 10.91
CA GLU A 176 1.00 22.12 9.71
C GLU A 176 1.39 20.65 9.90
N ARG A 177 1.97 20.28 11.05
CA ARG A 177 2.33 18.88 11.36
C ARG A 177 1.10 17.97 11.45
N ARG A 178 -0.04 18.47 11.93
CA ARG A 178 -1.28 17.69 11.95
C ARG A 178 -1.75 17.43 10.52
N SER A 179 -1.80 18.47 9.69
CA SER A 179 -2.13 18.34 8.27
C SER A 179 -1.15 17.43 7.49
N GLU A 180 0.12 17.36 7.90
CA GLU A 180 1.11 16.44 7.31
C GLU A 180 0.95 14.98 7.75
N ARG A 181 0.39 14.71 8.93
CA ARG A 181 0.07 13.35 9.36
C ARG A 181 -1.19 12.85 8.67
N ASP A 182 -2.20 13.70 8.57
CA ASP A 182 -3.48 13.37 7.93
C ASP A 182 -3.27 12.93 6.48
N ILE A 183 -2.36 13.56 5.73
CA ILE A 183 -2.06 13.16 4.35
C ILE A 183 -1.44 11.77 4.24
N LEU A 184 -0.55 11.40 5.17
CA LEU A 184 0.09 10.08 5.15
C LEU A 184 -0.93 9.01 5.51
N VAL A 185 -1.77 9.28 6.50
CA VAL A 185 -2.83 8.40 6.99
C VAL A 185 -3.86 8.16 5.87
N VAL A 186 -4.36 9.22 5.23
CA VAL A 186 -5.33 9.11 4.13
C VAL A 186 -4.72 8.44 2.91
N ALA A 187 -3.48 8.80 2.54
CA ALA A 187 -2.80 8.15 1.43
C ALA A 187 -2.54 6.67 1.71
N PHE A 188 -2.19 6.30 2.94
CA PHE A 188 -2.00 4.92 3.36
C PHE A 188 -3.31 4.12 3.31
N LEU A 189 -4.40 4.71 3.79
CA LEU A 189 -5.74 4.11 3.73
C LEU A 189 -6.19 3.84 2.30
N GLY A 190 -6.10 4.84 1.43
CA GLY A 190 -6.47 4.73 0.01
C GLY A 190 -5.56 3.83 -0.80
N THR A 191 -4.42 3.38 -0.25
CA THR A 191 -3.52 2.43 -0.91
C THR A 191 -3.53 1.04 -0.25
N MET A 192 -4.34 0.84 0.78
CA MET A 192 -4.44 -0.43 1.49
C MET A 192 -5.36 -1.44 0.78
N ASP A 193 -6.37 -0.97 0.05
CA ASP A 193 -7.16 -1.81 -0.85
C ASP A 193 -6.30 -2.35 -2.02
N ASP A 194 -5.45 -1.50 -2.55
CA ASP A 194 -4.40 -1.76 -3.52
C ASP A 194 -3.43 -2.87 -3.05
N LEU A 195 -3.11 -2.90 -1.75
CA LEU A 195 -2.27 -3.95 -1.15
C LEU A 195 -2.85 -5.33 -1.43
N VAL A 196 -4.16 -5.53 -1.30
CA VAL A 196 -4.81 -6.84 -1.52
C VAL A 196 -4.69 -7.26 -2.98
N VAL A 197 -4.85 -6.32 -3.92
CA VAL A 197 -4.70 -6.58 -5.35
C VAL A 197 -3.24 -6.90 -5.69
N TYR A 198 -2.28 -6.08 -5.24
CA TYR A 198 -0.86 -6.32 -5.45
C TYR A 198 -0.41 -7.62 -4.84
N PHE A 199 -0.87 -7.92 -3.63
CA PHE A 199 -0.58 -9.17 -2.96
C PHE A 199 -1.09 -10.37 -3.76
N SER A 200 -2.35 -10.34 -4.21
CA SER A 200 -2.96 -11.42 -5.01
C SER A 200 -2.21 -11.64 -6.33
N VAL A 201 -1.88 -10.56 -7.04
CA VAL A 201 -1.07 -10.61 -8.27
C VAL A 201 0.33 -11.14 -7.97
N ALA A 202 0.95 -10.64 -6.91
CA ALA A 202 2.29 -11.03 -6.49
C ALA A 202 2.36 -12.48 -6.03
N VAL A 203 1.29 -13.08 -5.50
CA VAL A 203 1.19 -14.52 -5.16
C VAL A 203 0.98 -15.39 -6.39
N SER A 204 0.23 -14.91 -7.39
CA SER A 204 -0.10 -15.67 -8.61
C SER A 204 1.11 -16.13 -9.44
N GLY A 205 2.22 -15.39 -9.39
CA GLY A 205 3.49 -15.75 -10.05
C GLY A 205 3.56 -15.41 -11.51
N LYS A 206 2.47 -14.85 -12.05
CA LYS A 206 2.39 -14.42 -13.44
C LYS A 206 3.26 -13.19 -13.70
N ILE A 207 3.33 -12.28 -12.73
CA ILE A 207 4.14 -11.06 -12.80
C ILE A 207 5.27 -11.16 -11.77
N PRO A 208 6.55 -11.03 -12.17
CA PRO A 208 7.65 -10.95 -11.23
C PRO A 208 7.47 -9.76 -10.28
N GLY A 209 7.76 -9.94 -8.99
CA GLY A 209 7.56 -8.88 -7.99
C GLY A 209 8.33 -7.59 -8.30
N VAL A 210 9.49 -7.69 -8.95
CA VAL A 210 10.27 -6.51 -9.38
C VAL A 210 9.54 -5.73 -10.49
N ASP A 211 8.98 -6.42 -11.48
CA ASP A 211 8.22 -5.78 -12.56
C ASP A 211 6.93 -5.15 -12.03
N LEU A 212 6.30 -5.80 -11.03
CA LEU A 212 5.15 -5.26 -10.32
C LEU A 212 5.50 -3.94 -9.63
N VAL A 213 6.57 -3.91 -8.82
CA VAL A 213 7.02 -2.69 -8.12
C VAL A 213 7.35 -1.57 -9.09
N ILE A 214 8.11 -1.85 -10.16
CA ILE A 214 8.47 -0.83 -11.16
C ILE A 214 7.21 -0.29 -11.84
N GLY A 215 6.30 -1.17 -12.28
CA GLY A 215 5.09 -0.76 -12.99
C GLY A 215 4.12 0.01 -12.10
N THR A 216 3.88 -0.41 -10.86
CA THR A 216 3.01 0.34 -9.94
C THR A 216 3.61 1.70 -9.58
N THR A 217 4.93 1.79 -9.43
CA THR A 217 5.62 3.08 -9.21
C THR A 217 5.40 4.05 -10.37
N LEU A 218 5.60 3.57 -11.61
CA LEU A 218 5.37 4.38 -12.81
C LEU A 218 3.89 4.78 -12.94
N GLY A 219 2.97 3.86 -12.64
CA GLY A 219 1.53 4.14 -12.60
C GLY A 219 1.18 5.21 -11.57
N ALA A 220 1.74 5.15 -10.36
CA ALA A 220 1.51 6.13 -9.30
C ALA A 220 2.06 7.52 -9.67
N VAL A 221 3.23 7.59 -10.30
CA VAL A 221 3.78 8.85 -10.83
C VAL A 221 2.88 9.44 -11.92
N ALA A 222 2.41 8.61 -12.85
CA ALA A 222 1.50 9.04 -13.91
C ALA A 222 0.18 9.56 -13.35
N LEU A 223 -0.40 8.86 -12.37
CA LEU A 223 -1.62 9.25 -11.68
C LEU A 223 -1.45 10.59 -10.95
N ALA A 224 -0.40 10.75 -10.15
CA ALA A 224 -0.12 12.01 -9.44
C ALA A 224 0.06 13.18 -10.42
N PHE A 225 0.72 12.94 -11.55
CA PHE A 225 0.87 13.93 -12.62
C PHE A 225 -0.48 14.30 -13.27
N CYS A 226 -1.32 13.30 -13.57
CA CYS A 226 -2.66 13.51 -14.12
C CYS A 226 -3.53 14.36 -13.17
N VAL A 227 -3.60 14.00 -11.89
CA VAL A 227 -4.38 14.74 -10.88
C VAL A 227 -3.85 16.17 -10.73
N GLY A 228 -2.53 16.34 -10.64
CA GLY A 228 -1.91 17.66 -10.56
C GLY A 228 -2.27 18.54 -11.77
N SER A 229 -2.21 17.98 -12.98
CA SER A 229 -2.54 18.68 -14.23
C SER A 229 -4.01 19.07 -14.31
N LEU A 230 -4.92 18.17 -13.89
CA LEU A 230 -6.37 18.43 -13.86
C LEU A 230 -6.71 19.56 -12.89
N LEU A 231 -6.06 19.60 -11.72
CA LEU A 231 -6.26 20.67 -10.74
C LEU A 231 -5.78 22.02 -11.27
N GLU A 232 -4.60 22.08 -11.89
CA GLU A 232 -4.11 23.33 -12.51
C GLU A 232 -5.04 23.81 -13.63
N PHE A 233 -5.56 22.89 -14.45
CA PHE A 233 -6.53 23.23 -15.48
C PHE A 233 -7.83 23.77 -14.88
N SER A 234 -8.33 23.14 -13.82
CA SER A 234 -9.53 23.58 -13.09
C SER A 234 -9.36 24.96 -12.48
N GLU A 235 -8.22 25.26 -11.87
CA GLU A 235 -7.91 26.59 -11.31
C GLU A 235 -7.93 27.68 -12.40
N ARG A 236 -7.34 27.40 -13.57
CA ARG A 236 -7.32 28.32 -14.72
C ARG A 236 -8.71 28.54 -15.30
N ALA A 237 -9.51 27.48 -15.44
CA ALA A 237 -10.88 27.57 -15.95
C ALA A 237 -11.75 28.43 -15.03
N SER A 238 -11.68 28.21 -13.72
CA SER A 238 -12.42 29.02 -12.73
C SER A 238 -12.03 30.49 -12.77
N ALA A 239 -10.75 30.81 -12.98
CA ALA A 239 -10.27 32.19 -13.12
C ALA A 239 -10.77 32.89 -14.41
N CYS A 240 -11.10 32.13 -15.45
CA CYS A 240 -11.69 32.67 -16.69
C CYS A 240 -13.18 32.94 -16.53
N VAL A 241 -13.91 32.07 -15.83
CA VAL A 241 -15.37 32.22 -15.61
C VAL A 241 -15.70 33.37 -14.66
N ALA A 242 -14.79 33.70 -13.74
CA ALA A 242 -14.98 34.80 -12.79
C ALA A 242 -14.78 36.21 -13.38
N LYS A 243 -14.39 36.33 -14.66
CA LYS A 243 -14.17 37.60 -15.37
C LYS A 243 -15.34 37.92 -16.29
#